data_AF-L7KQE5-F1
#
_entry.id   AF-L7KQE5-F1
#
_cell.length_a   1.000
_cell.length_b   1.000
_cell.length_c   1.000
_cell.angle_alpha   90.00
_cell.angle_beta   90.00
_cell.angle_gamma   90.00
#
_symmetry.space_group_name_H-M   'P 1'
#
loop_
_entity.id
_entity.type
_entity.pdbx_description
1 polymer ?
#
loop_
_entity_poly.entity_id
_entity_poly.type
_entity_poly.pdbx_seq_one_letter_code
_entity_poly.pdbx_strand_id
1 'polypeptide(L)'
;MTSDDEFFRDLPDPPPFRFAYMPRGSEWLADPPPRIKDGQVGVDFRLVRDLARVGYKTYYLDPLRYLYKTMPAAVPVFTDWIKHIDERLPEPRHTKAERKHKDSIWMCLNINLIDPAAKGNRDTIEALFGQFDKSWAPEGVRYQAARALDYIATRADYDRMVALLRDSNSGVRNAVTHYLGTIPH
;
A
#
# COMPACT_ATOMS: atom_id res chain seq x y z
N MET A 1 1.21 -12.08 31.96
CA MET A 1 0.62 -11.71 30.66
C MET A 1 1.75 -11.14 29.83
N THR A 2 2.03 -11.70 28.65
CA THR A 2 3.18 -11.25 27.85
C THR A 2 2.81 -10.01 27.03
N SER A 3 3.77 -9.14 26.69
CA SER A 3 3.50 -7.92 25.90
C SER A 3 2.88 -8.22 24.53
N ASP A 4 3.08 -9.45 24.04
CA ASP A 4 2.47 -9.94 22.80
C ASP A 4 0.95 -10.00 22.93
N ASP A 5 0.42 -10.39 24.08
CA ASP A 5 -1.01 -10.62 24.29
C ASP A 5 -1.83 -9.30 24.32
N GLU A 6 -1.18 -8.16 24.60
CA GLU A 6 -1.85 -6.86 24.71
C GLU A 6 -2.17 -6.24 23.34
N PHE A 7 -1.29 -6.38 22.35
CA PHE A 7 -1.56 -5.89 20.98
C PHE A 7 -2.72 -6.64 20.33
N PHE A 8 -2.77 -7.97 20.51
CA PHE A 8 -3.80 -8.82 19.91
C PHE A 8 -5.17 -8.68 20.57
N ARG A 9 -5.23 -8.23 21.84
CA ARG A 9 -6.50 -8.02 22.55
C ARG A 9 -7.35 -6.91 21.93
N ASP A 10 -6.70 -5.89 21.37
CA ASP A 10 -7.38 -4.71 20.82
C ASP A 10 -7.75 -4.90 19.33
N LEU A 11 -7.37 -6.02 18.71
CA LEU A 11 -7.76 -6.36 17.34
C LEU A 11 -9.12 -7.10 17.34
N PRO A 12 -10.05 -6.75 16.43
CA PRO A 12 -11.36 -7.38 16.36
C PRO A 12 -11.29 -8.88 16.05
N ASP A 13 -10.25 -9.33 15.35
CA ASP A 13 -9.89 -10.73 15.11
C ASP A 13 -8.35 -10.85 15.16
N PRO A 14 -7.74 -11.40 16.22
CA PRO A 14 -6.29 -11.51 16.30
C PRO A 14 -5.78 -12.49 15.22
N PRO A 15 -4.87 -12.06 14.33
CA PRO A 15 -4.44 -12.90 13.22
C PRO A 15 -3.66 -14.12 13.73
N PRO A 16 -3.75 -15.27 13.03
CA PRO A 16 -3.06 -16.49 13.43
C PRO A 16 -1.54 -16.40 13.30
N PHE A 17 -1.01 -15.34 12.68
CA PHE A 17 0.41 -15.13 12.43
C PHE A 17 0.96 -14.00 13.29
N ARG A 18 1.94 -14.34 14.14
CA ARG A 18 2.79 -13.36 14.84
C ARG A 18 3.92 -12.96 13.89
N PHE A 19 4.04 -11.69 13.56
CA PHE A 19 5.17 -11.18 12.78
C PHE A 19 6.26 -10.64 13.72
N ALA A 20 7.52 -10.76 13.31
CA ALA A 20 8.60 -10.12 14.04
C ALA A 20 8.39 -8.59 14.07
N TYR A 21 8.68 -7.96 15.20
CA TYR A 21 8.61 -6.51 15.39
C TYR A 21 7.22 -5.88 15.29
N MET A 22 6.15 -6.60 15.67
CA MET A 22 4.85 -5.94 15.85
C MET A 22 4.93 -4.81 16.89
N PRO A 23 4.20 -3.70 16.70
CA PRO A 23 4.05 -2.67 17.73
C PRO A 23 3.57 -3.27 19.06
N ARG A 24 4.17 -2.84 20.18
CA ARG A 24 3.86 -3.36 21.52
C ARG A 24 3.65 -2.21 22.50
N GLY A 25 2.62 -2.33 23.33
CA GLY A 25 2.26 -1.30 24.31
C GLY A 25 1.73 0.00 23.71
N SER A 26 1.38 0.95 24.57
CA SER A 26 0.91 2.29 24.18
C SER A 26 2.03 3.13 23.56
N GLU A 27 3.27 2.96 24.03
CA GLU A 27 4.44 3.76 23.66
C GLU A 27 5.20 3.22 22.44
N TRP A 28 4.60 2.33 21.65
CA TRP A 28 5.28 1.64 20.55
C TRP A 28 5.98 2.60 19.56
N LEU A 29 5.41 3.77 19.29
CA LEU A 29 6.04 4.77 18.41
C LEU A 29 7.19 5.54 19.06
N ALA A 30 7.20 5.65 20.39
CA ALA A 30 8.23 6.38 21.13
C ALA A 30 9.50 5.54 21.30
N ASP A 31 9.37 4.21 21.38
CA ASP A 31 10.48 3.26 21.54
C ASP A 31 10.38 2.11 20.52
N PRO A 32 10.66 2.38 19.22
CA PRO A 32 10.63 1.34 18.19
C PRO A 32 11.79 0.34 18.39
N PRO A 33 11.62 -0.94 18.03
CA PRO A 33 12.69 -1.93 18.16
C PRO A 33 13.97 -1.48 17.45
N PRO A 34 15.19 -1.73 17.99
CA PRO A 34 16.45 -1.17 17.45
C PRO A 34 16.77 -1.48 15.97
N ARG A 35 16.11 -2.51 15.41
CA ARG A 35 16.25 -2.90 14.00
C ARG A 35 15.34 -2.12 13.05
N ILE A 36 14.32 -1.45 13.58
CA ILE A 36 13.40 -0.59 12.83
C ILE A 36 14.02 0.80 12.75
N LYS A 37 14.39 1.22 11.54
CA LYS A 37 15.05 2.50 11.29
C LYS A 37 14.23 3.29 10.29
N ASP A 38 13.95 4.55 10.64
CA ASP A 38 13.25 5.48 9.76
C ASP A 38 14.04 5.68 8.45
N GLY A 39 13.31 5.78 7.33
CA GLY A 39 13.87 5.92 5.99
C GLY A 39 14.59 4.67 5.44
N GLN A 40 14.47 3.50 6.09
CA GLN A 40 15.20 2.29 5.69
C GLN A 40 14.26 1.11 5.42
N VAL A 41 14.58 0.32 4.40
CA VAL A 41 13.94 -0.99 4.12
C VAL A 41 12.40 -0.94 4.14
N GLY A 42 11.82 0.10 3.53
CA GLY A 42 10.37 0.29 3.46
C GLY A 42 9.69 0.84 4.74
N VAL A 43 10.44 1.31 5.74
CA VAL A 43 9.91 1.94 6.96
C VAL A 43 10.00 3.45 6.87
N ASP A 44 8.87 4.14 6.91
CA ASP A 44 8.78 5.60 7.01
C ASP A 44 7.91 6.00 8.20
N PHE A 45 8.49 6.69 9.18
CA PHE A 45 7.80 7.05 10.41
C PHE A 45 6.76 8.16 10.24
N ARG A 46 6.77 8.91 9.13
CA ARG A 46 5.66 9.83 8.81
C ARG A 46 4.43 9.01 8.42
N LEU A 47 4.59 8.05 7.51
CA LEU A 47 3.50 7.15 7.08
C LEU A 47 2.95 6.34 8.24
N VAL A 48 3.83 5.78 9.06
CA VAL A 48 3.47 5.02 10.25
C VAL A 48 2.67 5.89 11.24
N ARG A 49 3.05 7.16 11.44
CA ARG A 49 2.27 8.09 12.28
C ARG A 49 0.93 8.44 11.66
N ASP A 50 0.86 8.64 10.35
CA ASP A 50 -0.40 8.92 9.65
C ASP A 50 -1.38 7.75 9.83
N LEU A 51 -0.90 6.51 9.70
CA LEU A 51 -1.68 5.29 9.96
C LEU A 51 -2.09 5.15 11.43
N ALA A 52 -1.20 5.48 12.37
CA ALA A 52 -1.50 5.44 13.79
C ALA A 52 -2.63 6.41 14.16
N ARG A 53 -2.66 7.61 13.55
CA ARG A 53 -3.74 8.60 13.77
C ARG A 53 -5.11 8.09 13.34
N VAL A 54 -5.17 7.19 12.36
CA VAL A 54 -6.41 6.56 11.90
C VAL A 54 -6.62 5.15 12.47
N GLY A 55 -5.85 4.78 13.51
CA GLY A 55 -6.09 3.59 14.33
C GLY A 55 -5.29 2.33 13.94
N TYR A 56 -4.39 2.39 12.94
CA TYR A 56 -3.59 1.23 12.53
C TYR A 56 -2.20 1.27 13.16
N LYS A 57 -1.89 0.23 13.94
CA LYS A 57 -0.57 0.05 14.54
C LYS A 57 0.31 -0.81 13.63
N THR A 58 1.36 -0.25 13.04
CA THR A 58 2.39 -0.99 12.30
C THR A 58 3.70 -0.22 12.13
N TYR A 59 4.82 -0.91 11.89
CA TYR A 59 6.05 -0.30 11.33
C TYR A 59 6.25 -0.58 9.84
N TYR A 60 5.66 -1.67 9.33
CA TYR A 60 5.74 -2.08 7.93
C TYR A 60 4.34 -2.09 7.33
N LEU A 61 4.22 -1.79 6.04
CA LEU A 61 2.90 -1.83 5.39
C LEU A 61 2.47 -3.24 5.01
N ASP A 62 3.42 -4.15 4.71
CA ASP A 62 3.11 -5.51 4.24
C ASP A 62 2.25 -6.34 5.22
N PRO A 63 2.47 -6.27 6.55
CA PRO A 63 1.61 -6.95 7.52
C PRO A 63 0.14 -6.51 7.49
N LEU A 64 -0.16 -5.24 7.19
CA LEU A 64 -1.50 -4.65 7.41
C LEU A 64 -2.63 -5.45 6.76
N ARG A 65 -2.49 -5.83 5.48
CA ARG A 65 -3.48 -6.66 4.77
C ARG A 65 -3.74 -8.04 5.39
N TYR A 66 -2.82 -8.53 6.23
CA TYR A 66 -2.97 -9.80 6.96
C TYR A 66 -3.55 -9.60 8.37
N LEU A 67 -3.39 -8.40 8.93
CA LEU A 67 -3.92 -8.05 10.25
C LEU A 67 -5.37 -7.57 10.19
N TYR A 68 -5.79 -6.96 9.08
CA TYR A 68 -7.11 -6.35 8.94
C TYR A 68 -7.82 -6.89 7.70
N LYS A 69 -9.07 -7.32 7.87
CA LYS A 69 -9.93 -7.77 6.76
C LYS A 69 -10.26 -6.64 5.78
N THR A 70 -10.41 -5.42 6.29
CA THR A 70 -10.61 -4.19 5.53
C THR A 70 -10.09 -3.00 6.33
N MET A 71 -9.62 -1.96 5.63
CA MET A 71 -8.99 -0.79 6.24
C MET A 71 -9.58 0.54 5.74
N PRO A 72 -10.89 0.80 5.96
CA PRO A 72 -11.55 1.98 5.41
C PRO A 72 -10.89 3.30 5.83
N ALA A 73 -10.40 3.40 7.06
CA ALA A 73 -9.76 4.62 7.55
C ALA A 73 -8.32 4.79 7.01
N ALA A 74 -7.67 3.72 6.52
CA ALA A 74 -6.34 3.80 5.91
C ALA A 74 -6.38 4.12 4.40
N VAL A 75 -7.47 3.80 3.70
CA VAL A 75 -7.64 4.11 2.26
C VAL A 75 -7.28 5.56 1.90
N PRO A 76 -7.80 6.60 2.59
CA PRO A 76 -7.42 7.98 2.28
C PRO A 76 -5.94 8.26 2.57
N VAL A 77 -5.34 7.66 3.61
CA VAL A 77 -3.91 7.80 3.90
C VAL A 77 -3.06 7.22 2.78
N PHE A 78 -3.38 6.01 2.31
CA PHE A 78 -2.64 5.38 1.22
C PHE A 78 -2.76 6.17 -0.09
N THR A 79 -3.97 6.64 -0.40
CA THR A 79 -4.27 7.44 -1.59
C THR A 79 -3.48 8.75 -1.59
N ASP A 80 -3.52 9.47 -0.47
CA ASP A 80 -2.78 10.71 -0.26
C ASP A 80 -1.26 10.50 -0.37
N TRP A 81 -0.73 9.43 0.21
CA TRP A 81 0.69 9.07 0.06
C TRP A 81 1.09 8.79 -1.38
N ILE A 82 0.25 8.12 -2.17
CA ILE A 82 0.51 7.86 -3.60
C ILE A 82 0.52 9.17 -4.40
N LYS A 83 -0.45 10.06 -4.17
CA LYS A 83 -0.56 11.36 -4.88
C LYS A 83 0.66 12.24 -4.63
N HIS A 84 1.20 12.18 -3.42
CA HIS A 84 2.33 13.00 -2.97
C HIS A 84 3.64 12.20 -2.83
N ILE A 85 3.77 11.06 -3.52
CA ILE A 85 4.92 10.15 -3.35
C ILE A 85 6.26 10.82 -3.67
N ASP A 86 6.27 11.76 -4.61
CA ASP A 86 7.47 12.48 -5.03
C ASP A 86 7.87 13.60 -4.06
N GLU A 87 6.91 14.15 -3.31
CA GLU A 87 7.19 15.13 -2.27
C GLU A 87 7.64 14.45 -0.97
N ARG A 88 7.00 13.31 -0.65
CA ARG A 88 7.27 12.56 0.58
C ARG A 88 8.58 11.80 0.48
N LEU A 89 8.85 11.19 -0.67
CA LEU A 89 10.04 10.40 -0.93
C LEU A 89 10.76 10.98 -2.17
N PRO A 90 11.46 12.12 -2.00
CA PRO A 90 11.95 12.93 -3.12
C PRO A 90 13.11 12.30 -3.90
N GLU A 91 13.22 12.74 -5.16
CA GLU A 91 14.39 12.58 -6.02
C GLU A 91 15.39 13.73 -5.80
N PRO A 92 16.68 13.56 -6.20
CA PRO A 92 17.28 12.35 -6.76
C PRO A 92 17.60 11.29 -5.70
N ARG A 93 17.32 10.02 -6.04
CA ARG A 93 17.80 8.88 -5.24
C ARG A 93 19.24 8.54 -5.60
N HIS A 94 20.17 8.93 -4.73
CA HIS A 94 21.61 8.77 -4.92
C HIS A 94 22.08 7.31 -4.77
N THR A 95 21.36 6.49 -4.02
CA THR A 95 21.77 5.11 -3.69
C THR A 95 20.74 4.06 -4.10
N LYS A 96 21.22 2.82 -4.28
CA LYS A 96 20.34 1.64 -4.47
C LYS A 96 19.40 1.44 -3.29
N ALA A 97 19.83 1.80 -2.07
CA ALA A 97 19.05 1.66 -0.85
C ALA A 97 17.85 2.62 -0.85
N GLU A 98 18.05 3.89 -1.21
CA GLU A 98 16.97 4.89 -1.34
C GLU A 98 15.95 4.50 -2.40
N ARG A 99 16.43 4.01 -3.57
CA ARG A 99 15.55 3.44 -4.61
C ARG A 99 14.68 2.33 -4.07
N LYS A 100 15.29 1.32 -3.44
CA LYS A 100 14.56 0.20 -2.85
C LYS A 100 13.57 0.63 -1.77
N HIS A 101 13.92 1.61 -0.93
CA HIS A 101 13.05 2.09 0.13
C HIS A 101 11.77 2.71 -0.45
N LYS A 102 11.87 3.65 -1.39
CA LYS A 102 10.70 4.24 -2.07
C LYS A 102 9.89 3.19 -2.83
N ASP A 103 10.55 2.34 -3.61
CA ASP A 103 9.86 1.30 -4.38
C ASP A 103 9.10 0.35 -3.45
N SER A 104 9.68 -0.01 -2.30
CA SER A 104 9.04 -0.88 -1.31
C SER A 104 7.80 -0.24 -0.68
N ILE A 105 7.89 1.03 -0.27
CA ILE A 105 6.73 1.77 0.27
C ILE A 105 5.64 1.86 -0.79
N TRP A 106 6.00 2.30 -1.99
CA TRP A 106 5.03 2.56 -3.04
C TRP A 106 4.31 1.30 -3.50
N MET A 107 5.03 0.18 -3.66
CA MET A 107 4.40 -1.13 -3.90
C MET A 107 3.46 -1.52 -2.77
N CYS A 108 3.86 -1.32 -1.51
CA CYS A 108 3.03 -1.69 -0.36
C CYS A 108 1.78 -0.80 -0.22
N LEU A 109 1.84 0.48 -0.59
CA LEU A 109 0.68 1.36 -0.68
C LEU A 109 -0.34 0.81 -1.68
N ASN A 110 0.11 0.45 -2.89
CA ASN A 110 -0.76 -0.12 -3.93
C ASN A 110 -1.37 -1.46 -3.48
N ILE A 111 -0.56 -2.32 -2.87
CA ILE A 111 -0.99 -3.61 -2.35
C ILE A 111 -2.09 -3.48 -1.29
N ASN A 112 -1.96 -2.54 -0.36
CA ASN A 112 -2.94 -2.36 0.72
C ASN A 112 -4.23 -1.67 0.25
N LEU A 113 -4.27 -1.18 -1.00
CA LEU A 113 -5.50 -0.71 -1.66
C LEU A 113 -6.28 -1.82 -2.37
N ILE A 114 -5.76 -3.06 -2.40
CA ILE A 114 -6.55 -4.26 -2.75
C ILE A 114 -7.46 -4.58 -1.55
N ASP A 115 -8.43 -3.70 -1.31
CA ASP A 115 -9.28 -3.68 -0.13
C ASP A 115 -10.74 -3.40 -0.55
N PRO A 116 -11.74 -4.12 -0.02
CA PRO A 116 -13.15 -3.85 -0.29
C PRO A 116 -13.56 -2.39 -0.06
N ALA A 117 -12.98 -1.72 0.94
CA ALA A 117 -13.28 -0.32 1.25
C ALA A 117 -12.77 0.68 0.19
N ALA A 118 -11.84 0.27 -0.67
CA ALA A 118 -11.35 1.09 -1.78
C ALA A 118 -12.18 0.92 -3.06
N LYS A 119 -13.11 -0.06 -3.12
CA LYS A 119 -13.86 -0.38 -4.33
C LYS A 119 -14.69 0.81 -4.82
N GLY A 120 -14.45 1.22 -6.08
CA GLY A 120 -15.12 2.35 -6.70
C GLY A 120 -14.74 3.74 -6.16
N ASN A 121 -13.78 3.83 -5.24
CA ASN A 121 -13.29 5.10 -4.73
C ASN A 121 -12.55 5.86 -5.86
N ARG A 122 -13.14 6.95 -6.34
CA ARG A 122 -12.61 7.71 -7.47
C ARG A 122 -11.24 8.29 -7.19
N ASP A 123 -11.01 8.86 -6.01
CA ASP A 123 -9.72 9.48 -5.70
C ASP A 123 -8.60 8.44 -5.68
N THR A 124 -8.86 7.25 -5.13
CA THR A 124 -7.93 6.13 -5.15
C THR A 124 -7.68 5.62 -6.57
N ILE A 125 -8.73 5.46 -7.38
CA ILE A 125 -8.61 5.02 -8.78
C ILE A 125 -7.77 6.01 -9.59
N GLU A 126 -8.03 7.32 -9.46
CA GLU A 126 -7.23 8.36 -10.11
C GLU A 126 -5.76 8.34 -9.66
N ALA A 127 -5.52 8.20 -8.35
CA ALA A 127 -4.16 8.10 -7.81
C ALA A 127 -3.39 6.89 -8.35
N LEU A 128 -4.06 5.74 -8.55
CA LEU A 128 -3.45 4.55 -9.14
C LEU A 128 -3.17 4.74 -10.63
N PHE A 129 -4.11 5.29 -11.40
CA PHE A 129 -3.89 5.55 -12.82
C PHE A 129 -2.77 6.56 -13.08
N GLY A 130 -2.65 7.62 -12.25
CA GLY A 130 -1.59 8.62 -12.38
C GLY A 130 -0.17 8.06 -12.22
N GLN A 131 -0.02 6.83 -11.72
CA GLN A 131 1.29 6.15 -11.67
C GLN A 131 1.76 5.69 -13.05
N PHE A 132 0.84 5.42 -13.98
CA PHE A 132 1.19 4.97 -15.33
C PHE A 132 1.64 6.11 -16.25
N ASP A 133 1.27 7.35 -15.91
CA ASP A 133 1.77 8.56 -16.59
C ASP A 133 3.24 8.86 -16.26
N LYS A 134 3.76 8.25 -15.19
CA LYS A 134 5.16 8.38 -14.77
C LYS A 134 5.99 7.33 -15.51
N SER A 135 6.62 7.73 -16.62
CA SER A 135 7.49 6.86 -17.43
C SER A 135 8.62 6.17 -16.65
N TRP A 136 9.02 6.75 -15.52
CA TRP A 136 10.05 6.24 -14.62
C TRP A 136 9.52 5.41 -13.45
N ALA A 137 8.19 5.24 -13.30
CA ALA A 137 7.62 4.42 -12.25
C ALA A 137 8.14 2.98 -12.36
N PRO A 138 8.66 2.37 -11.28
CA PRO A 138 9.19 1.02 -11.33
C PRO A 138 8.16 0.01 -11.81
N GLU A 139 8.60 -1.01 -12.56
CA GLU A 139 7.73 -2.08 -13.06
C GLU A 139 6.91 -2.76 -11.96
N GLY A 140 7.52 -3.01 -10.80
CA GLY A 140 6.82 -3.59 -9.64
C GLY A 140 5.71 -2.68 -9.10
N VAL A 141 5.92 -1.37 -9.11
CA VAL A 141 4.91 -0.39 -8.70
C VAL A 141 3.73 -0.40 -9.67
N ARG A 142 4.00 -0.31 -10.99
CA ARG A 142 2.95 -0.36 -12.03
C ARG A 142 2.17 -1.66 -11.99
N TYR A 143 2.85 -2.79 -11.79
CA TYR A 143 2.20 -4.08 -11.63
C TYR A 143 1.25 -4.12 -10.42
N GLN A 144 1.69 -3.67 -9.24
CA GLN A 144 0.81 -3.66 -8.06
C GLN A 144 -0.33 -2.62 -8.20
N ALA A 145 -0.09 -1.50 -8.90
CA ALA A 145 -1.16 -0.54 -9.20
C ALA A 145 -2.23 -1.17 -10.11
N ALA A 146 -1.82 -1.91 -11.14
CA ALA A 146 -2.74 -2.63 -12.02
C ALA A 146 -3.55 -3.69 -11.28
N ARG A 147 -2.94 -4.40 -10.31
CA ARG A 147 -3.65 -5.35 -9.44
C ARG A 147 -4.65 -4.67 -8.51
N ALA A 148 -4.31 -3.50 -7.97
CA ALA A 148 -5.26 -2.71 -7.19
C ALA A 148 -6.43 -2.25 -8.05
N LEU A 149 -6.16 -1.72 -9.25
CA LEU A 149 -7.17 -1.31 -10.22
C LEU A 149 -8.07 -2.48 -10.65
N ASP A 150 -7.51 -3.65 -10.95
CA ASP A 150 -8.28 -4.86 -11.27
C ASP A 150 -9.34 -5.16 -10.20
N TYR A 151 -9.00 -4.94 -8.93
CA TYR A 151 -9.91 -5.18 -7.81
C TYR A 151 -10.92 -4.04 -7.56
N ILE A 152 -10.48 -2.77 -7.63
CA ILE A 152 -11.28 -1.62 -7.19
C ILE A 152 -11.96 -0.85 -8.32
N ALA A 153 -11.46 -0.95 -9.54
CA ALA A 153 -12.00 -0.22 -10.69
C ALA A 153 -13.41 -0.71 -11.02
N THR A 154 -14.15 0.14 -11.72
CA THR A 154 -15.54 -0.10 -12.09
C THR A 154 -15.70 -0.01 -13.59
N ARG A 155 -16.88 -0.35 -14.09
CA ARG A 155 -17.21 -0.25 -15.52
C ARG A 155 -16.89 1.11 -16.14
N ALA A 156 -17.00 2.21 -15.39
CA ALA A 156 -16.64 3.55 -15.86
C ALA A 156 -15.16 3.71 -16.24
N ASP A 157 -14.30 2.83 -15.75
CA ASP A 157 -12.85 2.85 -15.96
C ASP A 157 -12.41 1.94 -17.12
N TYR A 158 -13.36 1.32 -17.85
CA TYR A 158 -13.09 0.31 -18.87
C TYR A 158 -12.09 0.76 -19.93
N ASP A 159 -12.28 1.93 -20.54
CA ASP A 159 -11.40 2.39 -21.63
C ASP A 159 -9.97 2.67 -21.13
N ARG A 160 -9.84 3.18 -19.89
CA ARG A 160 -8.54 3.41 -19.26
C ARG A 160 -7.84 2.09 -18.95
N MET A 161 -8.59 1.09 -18.48
CA MET A 161 -8.07 -0.26 -18.29
C MET A 161 -7.61 -0.86 -19.62
N VAL A 162 -8.40 -0.74 -20.70
CA VAL A 162 -8.00 -1.20 -22.05
C VAL A 162 -6.71 -0.53 -22.52
N ALA A 163 -6.52 0.76 -22.24
CA ALA A 163 -5.29 1.46 -22.61
C ALA A 163 -4.03 0.83 -21.95
N LEU A 164 -4.16 0.30 -20.73
CA LEU A 164 -3.08 -0.37 -20.01
C LEU A 164 -2.66 -1.72 -20.63
N LEU A 165 -3.42 -2.29 -21.57
CA LEU A 165 -2.97 -3.46 -22.36
C LEU A 165 -1.72 -3.17 -23.20
N ARG A 166 -1.36 -1.88 -23.39
CA ARG A 166 -0.15 -1.45 -24.09
C ARG A 166 1.07 -1.31 -23.16
N ASP A 167 0.93 -1.47 -21.84
CA ASP A 167 2.07 -1.41 -20.92
C ASP A 167 3.07 -2.52 -21.26
N SER A 168 4.36 -2.20 -21.18
CA SER A 168 5.45 -3.14 -21.46
C SER A 168 5.50 -4.29 -20.46
N ASN A 169 5.06 -4.07 -19.22
CA ASN A 169 5.04 -5.07 -18.16
C ASN A 169 3.90 -6.09 -18.37
N SER A 170 4.26 -7.37 -18.49
CA SER A 170 3.28 -8.46 -18.67
C SER A 170 2.34 -8.63 -17.47
N GLY A 171 2.80 -8.34 -16.25
CA GLY A 171 1.98 -8.37 -15.04
C GLY A 171 0.84 -7.35 -15.09
N VAL A 172 1.10 -6.14 -15.61
CA VAL A 172 0.07 -5.12 -15.85
C VAL A 172 -0.98 -5.66 -16.82
N ARG A 173 -0.55 -6.16 -17.99
CA ARG A 173 -1.46 -6.71 -19.01
C ARG A 173 -2.30 -7.89 -18.49
N ASN A 174 -1.73 -8.72 -17.62
CA ASN A 174 -2.44 -9.84 -17.00
C ASN A 174 -3.54 -9.37 -16.05
N ALA A 175 -3.25 -8.39 -15.17
CA ALA A 175 -4.24 -7.82 -14.26
C ALA A 175 -5.39 -7.16 -15.04
N VAL A 176 -5.06 -6.43 -16.11
CA VAL A 176 -6.07 -5.80 -16.98
C VAL A 176 -6.92 -6.85 -17.69
N THR A 177 -6.32 -7.91 -18.24
CA THR A 177 -7.08 -9.00 -18.88
C THR A 177 -8.07 -9.65 -17.90
N HIS A 178 -7.66 -9.86 -16.65
CA HIS A 178 -8.53 -10.38 -15.60
C HIS A 178 -9.71 -9.44 -15.32
N TYR A 179 -9.45 -8.13 -15.15
CA TYR A 179 -10.48 -7.12 -14.99
C TYR A 179 -11.50 -7.15 -16.14
N LEU A 180 -11.03 -7.17 -17.38
CA LEU A 180 -11.89 -7.16 -18.56
C LEU A 180 -12.80 -8.39 -18.67
N GLY A 181 -12.34 -9.54 -18.14
CA GLY A 181 -13.13 -10.77 -18.09
C GLY A 181 -14.08 -10.89 -16.90
N THR A 182 -13.94 -10.03 -15.88
CA THR A 182 -14.75 -10.09 -14.65
C THR A 182 -15.69 -8.91 -14.48
N ILE A 183 -15.43 -7.78 -15.14
CA ILE A 183 -16.32 -6.61 -15.08
C ILE A 183 -17.63 -6.89 -15.83
N PRO A 184 -18.81 -6.57 -15.26
CA PRO A 184 -20.09 -6.76 -15.94
C PRO A 184 -20.16 -5.99 -17.27
N HIS A 185 -20.80 -6.60 -18.27
CA HIS A 185 -21.03 -6.04 -19.60
C HIS A 185 -22.28 -5.15 -19.64
#